data_AF-A0A2I3HGV9-F1
#
_entry.id   AF-A0A2I3HGV9-F1
#
_cell.length_a   1.000
_cell.length_b   1.000
_cell.length_c   1.000
_cell.angle_alpha   90.00
_cell.angle_beta   90.00
_cell.angle_gamma   90.00
#
_symmetry.space_group_name_H-M   'P 1'
#
loop_
_entity.id
_entity.type
_entity.pdbx_description
1 polymer ?
#
loop_
_entity_poly.entity_id
_entity_poly.type
_entity_poly.pdbx_seq_one_letter_code
_entity_poly.pdbx_strand_id
1 'polypeptide(L)'
;MARRSSFQSCQIISLFTFAVGVSICLGFTAHRIKRAEGWEEGPPTVLSDSPWTNISGSCKGRCFELQEAGPPDCRCDNLCKSYTSCCHDFDELCLKTARGWECTKDRCGEVRNEENACHCSEDCLARGDCCTNYHVVCKGESHWVDDDCEEIKAPECPAGGP
;
A
#
# COMPACT_ATOMS: atom_id res chain seq x y z
N MET A 1 10.71 28.38 -65.75
CA MET A 1 9.44 28.50 -64.99
C MET A 1 9.24 27.28 -64.07
N ALA A 2 10.08 27.07 -63.05
CA ALA A 2 10.03 25.86 -62.21
C ALA A 2 10.14 26.13 -60.69
N ARG A 3 9.98 27.39 -60.26
CA ARG A 3 10.18 27.79 -58.85
C ARG A 3 8.88 28.07 -58.10
N ARG A 4 7.73 28.13 -58.80
CA ARG A 4 6.42 28.45 -58.22
C ARG A 4 5.67 27.22 -57.68
N SER A 5 5.92 26.02 -58.22
CA SER A 5 5.24 24.77 -57.78
C SER A 5 5.85 24.13 -56.53
N SER A 6 7.18 24.22 -56.36
CA SER A 6 7.89 23.63 -55.21
C SER A 6 7.56 24.35 -53.90
N PHE A 7 7.44 25.67 -53.92
CA PHE A 7 7.08 26.47 -52.73
C PHE A 7 5.62 26.26 -52.30
N GLN A 8 4.71 26.03 -53.26
CA GLN A 8 3.30 25.71 -53.00
C GLN A 8 3.16 24.31 -52.37
N SER A 9 3.94 23.34 -52.81
CA SER A 9 3.93 21.97 -52.26
C SER A 9 4.34 21.93 -50.78
N CYS A 10 5.41 22.65 -50.40
CA CYS A 10 5.85 22.70 -49.00
C CYS A 10 4.86 23.42 -48.07
N GLN A 11 4.21 24.48 -48.55
CA GLN A 11 3.16 25.21 -47.80
C GLN A 11 1.95 24.30 -47.52
N ILE A 12 1.54 23.50 -48.50
CA ILE A 12 0.41 22.56 -48.37
C ILE A 12 0.75 21.46 -47.35
N ILE A 13 1.95 20.86 -47.43
CA ILE A 13 2.38 19.82 -46.51
C ILE A 13 2.44 20.34 -45.06
N SER A 14 2.94 21.58 -44.86
CA SER A 14 2.98 22.24 -43.54
C SER A 14 1.61 22.49 -42.94
N LEU A 15 0.63 22.88 -43.76
CA LEU A 15 -0.76 23.09 -43.31
C LEU A 15 -1.43 21.77 -42.93
N PHE A 16 -1.18 20.69 -43.69
CA PHE A 16 -1.70 19.37 -43.37
C PHE A 16 -1.10 18.80 -42.07
N THR A 17 0.21 18.93 -41.85
CA THR A 17 0.84 18.45 -40.60
C THR A 17 0.36 19.24 -39.38
N PHE A 18 0.15 20.55 -39.53
CA PHE A 18 -0.39 21.37 -38.45
C PHE A 18 -1.86 21.02 -38.13
N ALA A 19 -2.70 20.85 -39.16
CA ALA A 19 -4.11 20.47 -38.96
C ALA A 19 -4.28 19.08 -38.33
N VAL A 20 -3.45 18.12 -38.76
CA VAL A 20 -3.42 16.77 -38.17
C VAL A 20 -2.89 16.82 -36.74
N GLY A 21 -1.82 17.60 -36.47
CA GLY A 21 -1.27 17.78 -35.12
C GLY A 21 -2.26 18.40 -34.14
N VAL A 22 -2.99 19.44 -34.55
CA VAL A 22 -4.04 20.08 -33.73
C VAL A 22 -5.19 19.12 -33.45
N SER A 23 -5.59 18.29 -34.43
CA SER A 23 -6.64 17.28 -34.26
C SER A 23 -6.23 16.16 -33.28
N ILE A 24 -4.95 15.75 -33.31
CA ILE A 24 -4.40 14.77 -32.36
C ILE A 24 -4.37 15.35 -30.93
N CYS A 25 -3.96 16.61 -30.77
CA CYS A 25 -3.91 17.27 -29.46
C CYS A 25 -5.32 17.50 -28.85
N LEU A 26 -6.32 17.85 -29.69
CA LEU A 26 -7.72 17.97 -29.26
C LEU A 26 -8.35 16.61 -28.90
N GLY A 27 -7.96 15.53 -29.58
CA GLY A 27 -8.36 14.16 -29.21
C GLY A 27 -7.82 13.73 -27.84
N PHE A 28 -6.59 14.12 -27.51
CA PHE A 28 -5.96 13.77 -26.23
C PHE A 28 -6.57 14.51 -25.04
N THR A 29 -6.97 15.78 -25.21
CA THR A 29 -7.64 16.55 -24.15
C THR A 29 -9.09 16.09 -23.94
N ALA A 30 -9.81 15.72 -24.99
CA ALA A 30 -11.15 15.13 -24.88
C ALA A 30 -11.14 13.74 -24.20
N HIS A 31 -10.13 12.91 -24.46
CA HIS A 31 -9.98 11.60 -23.78
C HIS A 31 -9.65 11.75 -22.29
N ARG A 32 -8.99 12.84 -21.88
CA ARG A 32 -8.75 13.16 -20.46
C ARG A 32 -10.01 13.65 -19.74
N ILE A 33 -10.89 14.39 -20.41
CA ILE A 33 -12.13 14.93 -19.81
C ILE A 33 -13.24 13.85 -19.74
N LYS A 34 -13.36 12.96 -20.74
CA LYS A 34 -14.36 11.88 -20.72
C LYS A 34 -14.20 10.86 -19.59
N ARG A 35 -13.03 10.81 -18.93
CA ARG A 35 -12.80 9.94 -17.76
C ARG A 35 -13.26 10.59 -16.45
N ALA A 36 -13.60 11.88 -16.45
CA ALA A 36 -14.08 12.58 -15.26
C ALA A 36 -15.61 12.54 -15.10
N GLU A 37 -16.36 12.35 -16.19
CA GLU A 37 -17.82 12.48 -16.23
C GLU A 37 -18.43 11.25 -16.95
N GLY A 38 -18.57 10.11 -16.27
CA GLY A 38 -19.20 8.94 -16.89
C GLY A 38 -19.08 7.65 -16.09
N TRP A 39 -20.02 7.44 -15.18
CA TRP A 39 -20.43 6.08 -14.80
C TRP A 39 -21.22 5.49 -15.98
N GLU A 40 -21.12 4.18 -16.18
CA GLU A 40 -21.64 3.36 -17.30
C GLU A 40 -20.91 3.47 -18.64
N GLU A 41 -19.92 2.60 -18.84
CA GLU A 41 -19.92 1.57 -19.89
C GLU A 41 -18.70 0.68 -19.65
N GLY A 42 -18.94 -0.60 -19.35
CA GLY A 42 -17.90 -1.57 -19.03
C GLY A 42 -16.91 -1.74 -20.20
N PRO A 43 -15.61 -2.00 -19.93
CA PRO A 43 -14.65 -2.23 -21.01
C PRO A 43 -15.01 -3.52 -21.77
N PRO A 44 -14.78 -3.58 -23.11
CA PRO A 44 -14.87 -4.84 -23.82
C PRO A 44 -13.88 -5.80 -23.17
N THR A 45 -14.39 -6.97 -22.76
CA THR A 45 -13.64 -8.04 -22.13
C THR A 45 -12.56 -8.54 -23.08
N VAL A 46 -11.42 -7.86 -23.09
CA VAL A 46 -10.14 -8.50 -23.35
C VAL A 46 -9.94 -9.42 -22.16
N LEU A 47 -10.13 -10.73 -22.36
CA LEU A 47 -9.75 -11.73 -21.38
C LEU A 47 -8.26 -11.55 -21.10
N SER A 48 -7.97 -10.84 -20.02
CA SER A 48 -6.66 -10.87 -19.42
C SER A 48 -6.57 -12.24 -18.75
N ASP A 49 -5.70 -13.11 -19.25
CA ASP A 49 -5.31 -14.37 -18.62
C ASP A 49 -4.56 -14.17 -17.27
N SER A 50 -4.73 -13.00 -16.64
CA SER A 50 -4.30 -12.79 -15.26
C SER A 50 -5.26 -13.55 -14.36
N PRO A 51 -4.75 -14.39 -13.43
CA PRO A 51 -5.60 -15.05 -12.45
C PRO A 51 -6.48 -14.01 -11.73
N TRP A 52 -7.79 -14.10 -11.91
CA TRP A 52 -8.74 -13.15 -11.33
C TRP A 52 -8.77 -13.34 -9.81
N THR A 53 -8.32 -12.35 -9.06
CA THR A 53 -8.36 -12.34 -7.59
C THR A 53 -9.66 -11.71 -7.11
N ASN A 54 -10.37 -12.42 -6.23
CA ASN A 54 -11.59 -11.92 -5.61
C ASN A 54 -11.24 -11.03 -4.41
N ILE A 55 -11.24 -9.72 -4.63
CA ILE A 55 -10.89 -8.69 -3.62
C ILE A 55 -11.96 -8.59 -2.50
N SER A 56 -13.14 -9.19 -2.68
CA SER A 56 -14.25 -9.12 -1.71
C SER A 56 -14.04 -9.90 -0.41
N GLY A 57 -12.95 -10.68 -0.28
CA GLY A 57 -12.58 -11.31 0.99
C GLY A 57 -12.12 -10.30 2.05
N SER A 58 -11.72 -10.80 3.22
CA SER A 58 -11.33 -9.98 4.39
C SER A 58 -9.99 -10.40 4.97
N CYS A 59 -9.23 -9.41 5.47
CA CYS A 59 -7.99 -9.59 6.22
C CYS A 59 -8.16 -9.68 7.75
N LYS A 60 -9.40 -9.72 8.25
CA LYS A 60 -9.65 -9.85 9.70
C LYS A 60 -9.02 -11.13 10.25
N GLY A 61 -8.01 -10.96 11.12
CA GLY A 61 -7.27 -12.08 11.71
C GLY A 61 -6.25 -12.74 10.77
N ARG A 62 -5.93 -12.12 9.63
CA ARG A 62 -5.02 -12.65 8.60
C ARG A 62 -3.89 -11.68 8.22
N CYS A 63 -3.79 -10.54 8.91
CA CYS A 63 -2.78 -9.52 8.60
C CYS A 63 -1.37 -10.10 8.69
N PHE A 64 -0.62 -9.94 7.60
CA PHE A 64 0.76 -10.40 7.44
C PHE A 64 0.94 -11.91 7.62
N GLU A 65 -0.05 -12.71 7.20
CA GLU A 65 0.09 -14.16 7.14
C GLU A 65 1.31 -14.56 6.30
N LEU A 66 2.06 -15.55 6.77
CA LEU A 66 3.26 -16.04 6.07
C LEU A 66 2.92 -16.89 4.85
N GLN A 67 1.72 -17.47 4.82
CA GLN A 67 1.27 -18.31 3.72
C GLN A 67 0.82 -17.43 2.56
N GLU A 68 1.48 -17.59 1.41
CA GLU A 68 1.05 -16.97 0.17
C GLU A 68 -0.25 -17.65 -0.32
N ALA A 69 -1.36 -16.93 -0.20
CA ALA A 69 -2.63 -17.36 -0.79
C ALA A 69 -2.58 -17.17 -2.31
N GLY A 70 -2.92 -18.23 -3.05
CA GLY A 70 -3.02 -18.20 -4.50
C GLY A 70 -4.42 -17.73 -4.96
N PRO A 71 -4.54 -17.26 -6.21
CA PRO A 71 -5.83 -17.00 -6.83
C PRO A 71 -6.77 -18.22 -6.72
N PRO A 72 -8.08 -18.04 -6.46
CA PRO A 72 -8.83 -16.77 -6.55
C PRO A 72 -8.88 -15.96 -5.25
N ASP A 73 -8.28 -16.41 -4.15
CA ASP A 73 -8.40 -15.74 -2.85
C ASP A 73 -7.58 -14.45 -2.79
N CYS A 74 -8.12 -13.42 -2.11
CA CYS A 74 -7.35 -12.22 -1.81
C CYS A 74 -6.32 -12.46 -0.70
N ARG A 75 -5.23 -11.70 -0.81
CA ARG A 75 -4.03 -11.82 0.00
C ARG A 75 -4.01 -10.80 1.14
N CYS A 76 -3.36 -11.16 2.24
CA CYS A 76 -3.15 -10.29 3.40
C CYS A 76 -1.69 -10.26 3.88
N ASP A 77 -0.76 -10.82 3.09
CA ASP A 77 0.68 -10.76 3.32
C ASP A 77 1.26 -9.40 2.89
N ASN A 78 2.54 -9.19 3.19
CA ASN A 78 3.24 -7.93 2.90
C ASN A 78 3.44 -7.64 1.40
N LEU A 79 3.30 -8.64 0.51
CA LEU A 79 3.47 -8.46 -0.93
C LEU A 79 2.14 -8.23 -1.67
N CYS A 80 0.98 -8.36 -1.00
CA CYS A 80 -0.32 -8.27 -1.67
C CYS A 80 -0.49 -6.96 -2.47
N LYS A 81 0.11 -5.86 -1.99
CA LYS A 81 0.07 -4.55 -2.67
C LYS A 81 0.85 -4.56 -3.98
N SER A 82 2.01 -5.20 -4.00
CA SER A 82 2.85 -5.32 -5.21
C SER A 82 2.15 -6.13 -6.31
N TYR A 83 1.32 -7.10 -5.93
CA TYR A 83 0.56 -7.94 -6.85
C TYR A 83 -0.89 -7.48 -7.09
N THR A 84 -1.28 -6.32 -6.55
CA THR A 84 -2.67 -5.80 -6.63
C THR A 84 -3.74 -6.84 -6.24
N SER A 85 -3.44 -7.64 -5.22
CA SER A 85 -4.22 -8.82 -4.82
C SER A 85 -4.70 -8.76 -3.36
N CYS A 86 -4.50 -7.61 -2.69
CA CYS A 86 -4.99 -7.44 -1.32
C CYS A 86 -6.51 -7.56 -1.23
N CYS A 87 -7.01 -8.04 -0.08
CA CYS A 87 -8.42 -7.90 0.24
C CYS A 87 -8.80 -6.42 0.37
N HIS A 88 -10.08 -6.10 0.15
CA HIS A 88 -10.56 -4.71 0.14
C HIS A 88 -10.30 -3.93 1.44
N ASP A 89 -10.20 -4.63 2.57
CA ASP A 89 -10.06 -4.10 3.92
C ASP A 89 -8.61 -4.16 4.46
N PHE A 90 -7.63 -4.52 3.62
CA PHE A 90 -6.24 -4.70 4.03
C PHE A 90 -5.64 -3.44 4.69
N ASP A 91 -5.86 -2.27 4.10
CA ASP A 91 -5.30 -1.01 4.62
C ASP A 91 -5.90 -0.65 5.98
N GLU A 92 -7.21 -0.83 6.15
CA GLU A 92 -7.91 -0.51 7.39
C GLU A 92 -7.49 -1.46 8.54
N LEU A 93 -7.39 -2.75 8.24
CA LEU A 93 -7.16 -3.76 9.28
C LEU A 93 -5.68 -3.98 9.59
N CYS A 94 -4.81 -3.91 8.58
CA CYS A 94 -3.41 -4.31 8.71
C CYS A 94 -2.43 -3.12 8.74
N LEU A 95 -2.83 -1.94 8.27
CA LEU A 95 -2.01 -0.72 8.27
C LEU A 95 -2.56 0.35 9.21
N LYS A 96 -2.86 -0.05 10.45
CA LYS A 96 -3.37 0.85 11.50
C LYS A 96 -2.31 1.88 11.89
N THR A 97 -2.73 3.12 12.07
CA THR A 97 -1.86 4.25 12.45
C THR A 97 -2.41 5.07 13.63
N ALA A 98 -3.55 4.67 14.20
CA ALA A 98 -4.16 5.42 15.29
C ALA A 98 -3.26 5.41 16.53
N ARG A 99 -3.19 6.57 17.20
CA ARG A 99 -2.36 6.84 18.38
C ARG A 99 -0.84 6.67 18.19
N GLY A 100 -0.37 6.55 16.95
CA GLY A 100 1.07 6.47 16.64
C GLY A 100 1.71 5.17 17.13
N TRP A 101 3.04 5.21 17.28
CA TRP A 101 3.88 4.02 17.45
C TRP A 101 4.53 3.91 18.84
N GLU A 102 4.17 4.83 19.74
CA GLU A 102 4.78 4.98 21.05
C GLU A 102 3.70 5.03 22.13
N CYS A 103 3.99 4.37 23.26
CA CYS A 103 3.27 4.58 24.49
C CYS A 103 3.62 5.94 25.10
N THR A 104 2.63 6.53 25.74
CA THR A 104 2.77 7.70 26.61
C THR A 104 2.33 7.32 28.02
N LYS A 105 2.70 8.10 29.04
CA LYS A 105 2.40 7.78 30.44
C LYS A 105 0.90 7.63 30.70
N ASP A 106 0.05 8.36 29.98
CA ASP A 106 -1.41 8.29 30.07
C ASP A 106 -2.04 7.07 29.39
N ARG A 107 -1.27 6.34 28.56
CA ARG A 107 -1.73 5.11 27.88
C ARG A 107 -1.37 3.83 28.63
N CYS A 108 -0.53 3.91 29.67
CA CYS A 108 -0.12 2.72 30.42
C CYS A 108 -1.32 2.09 31.13
N GLY A 109 -1.59 0.82 30.83
CA GLY A 109 -2.76 0.11 31.36
C GLY A 109 -4.09 0.53 30.70
N GLU A 110 -4.03 1.08 29.48
CA GLU A 110 -5.23 1.43 28.72
C GLU A 110 -6.13 0.20 28.49
N VAL A 111 -7.43 0.45 28.41
CA VAL A 111 -8.35 -0.55 27.87
C VAL A 111 -8.00 -0.75 26.40
N ARG A 112 -7.83 -2.01 26.01
CA ARG A 112 -7.44 -2.38 24.65
C ARG A 112 -8.40 -1.80 23.61
N ASN A 113 -7.85 -1.11 22.62
CA ASN A 113 -8.57 -0.64 21.45
C ASN A 113 -7.90 -1.18 20.19
N GLU A 114 -8.59 -2.07 19.48
CA GLU A 114 -8.08 -2.71 18.26
C GLU A 114 -7.79 -1.73 17.13
N GLU A 115 -8.24 -0.48 17.17
CA GLU A 115 -7.90 0.53 16.16
C GLU A 115 -6.48 1.09 16.32
N ASN A 116 -5.87 0.96 17.51
CA ASN A 116 -4.53 1.45 17.77
C ASN A 116 -3.50 0.70 16.90
N ALA A 117 -2.45 1.41 16.47
CA ALA A 117 -1.36 0.80 15.70
C ALA A 117 -0.54 -0.20 16.54
N CYS A 118 -0.38 0.11 17.84
CA CYS A 118 0.25 -0.73 18.85
C CYS A 118 -0.37 -0.44 20.22
N HIS A 119 -0.16 -1.35 21.17
CA HIS A 119 -0.90 -1.35 22.44
C HIS A 119 -0.02 -1.02 23.65
N CYS A 120 -0.65 -0.45 24.67
CA CYS A 120 -0.04 -0.19 25.98
C CYS A 120 -0.87 -0.81 27.13
N SER A 121 -1.75 -1.75 26.78
CA SER A 121 -2.55 -2.55 27.70
C SER A 121 -1.70 -3.64 28.37
N GLU A 122 -2.13 -4.13 29.53
CA GLU A 122 -1.37 -5.13 30.30
C GLU A 122 -1.22 -6.49 29.58
N ASP A 123 -2.09 -6.79 28.62
CA ASP A 123 -2.06 -8.04 27.83
C ASP A 123 -1.18 -7.96 26.57
N CYS A 124 -0.64 -6.79 26.23
CA CYS A 124 0.06 -6.59 24.95
C CYS A 124 1.30 -7.48 24.82
N LEU A 125 1.98 -7.80 25.94
CA LEU A 125 3.18 -8.64 25.93
C LEU A 125 2.86 -10.08 25.58
N ALA A 126 1.77 -10.62 26.15
CA ALA A 126 1.32 -11.98 25.86
C ALA A 126 0.84 -12.12 24.41
N ARG A 127 0.33 -11.04 23.81
CA ARG A 127 -0.14 -10.99 22.43
C ARG A 127 0.95 -10.57 21.42
N GLY A 128 2.09 -10.09 21.91
CA GLY A 128 3.22 -9.64 21.08
C GLY A 128 2.93 -8.37 20.27
N ASP A 129 2.07 -7.48 20.75
CA ASP A 129 1.63 -6.28 20.01
C ASP A 129 1.78 -4.95 20.77
N CYS A 130 2.68 -4.93 21.76
CA CYS A 130 3.04 -3.71 22.46
C CYS A 130 3.73 -2.70 21.53
N CYS A 131 3.56 -1.40 21.83
CA CYS A 131 4.50 -0.41 21.28
C CYS A 131 5.92 -0.68 21.81
N THR A 132 6.95 -0.40 21.02
CA THR A 132 8.34 -0.80 21.32
C THR A 132 8.89 -0.16 22.59
N ASN A 133 8.39 1.00 22.99
CA ASN A 133 8.79 1.71 24.20
C ASN A 133 7.92 1.37 25.43
N TYR A 134 7.03 0.38 25.37
CA TYR A 134 6.12 0.03 26.47
C TYR A 134 6.85 -0.22 27.79
N HIS A 135 7.90 -1.04 27.77
CA HIS A 135 8.68 -1.35 28.97
C HIS A 135 9.35 -0.12 29.58
N VAL A 136 9.90 0.75 28.75
CA VAL A 136 10.52 2.01 29.19
C VAL A 136 9.49 2.93 29.83
N VAL A 137 8.37 3.18 29.15
CA VAL A 137 7.39 4.18 29.58
C VAL A 137 6.50 3.67 30.73
N CYS A 138 6.11 2.41 30.70
CA CYS A 138 5.09 1.85 31.60
C CYS A 138 5.65 0.91 32.68
N LYS A 139 6.84 0.34 32.49
CA LYS A 139 7.48 -0.54 33.49
C LYS A 139 8.75 0.06 34.10
N GLY A 140 9.25 1.18 33.55
CA GLY A 140 10.40 1.91 34.09
C GLY A 140 11.76 1.31 33.71
N GLU A 141 11.82 0.56 32.62
CA GLU A 141 13.08 0.05 32.06
C GLU A 141 13.86 1.14 31.30
N SER A 142 15.12 0.91 31.02
CA SER A 142 15.97 1.75 30.15
C SER A 142 15.75 1.41 28.68
N HIS A 143 16.03 2.36 27.78
CA HIS A 143 16.17 2.01 26.37
C HIS A 143 17.43 1.18 26.19
N TRP A 144 17.38 0.17 25.32
CA TRP A 144 18.53 -0.69 25.00
C TRP A 144 19.82 0.09 24.66
N VAL A 145 19.69 1.26 24.02
CA VAL A 145 20.84 2.09 23.64
C VAL A 145 21.54 2.76 24.83
N ASP A 146 20.83 2.90 25.96
CA ASP A 146 21.33 3.51 27.18
C ASP A 146 21.96 2.48 28.14
N ASP A 147 21.82 1.19 27.85
CA ASP A 147 22.38 0.11 28.64
C ASP A 147 23.88 -0.07 28.38
N ASP A 148 24.59 -0.62 29.37
CA ASP A 148 26.01 -0.95 29.22
C ASP A 148 26.21 -2.07 28.19
N CYS A 149 27.32 -2.01 27.45
CA CYS A 149 27.67 -3.04 26.49
C CYS A 149 28.16 -4.30 27.23
N GLU A 150 27.39 -5.38 27.13
CA GLU A 150 27.71 -6.69 27.71
C GLU A 150 28.06 -7.71 26.62
N GLU A 151 29.03 -8.59 26.90
CA GLU A 151 29.41 -9.68 25.99
C GLU A 151 28.40 -10.85 26.09
N ILE A 152 27.65 -11.09 25.02
CA ILE A 152 26.71 -12.23 24.92
C ILE A 152 27.48 -13.49 24.54
N LYS A 153 27.83 -14.32 25.53
CA LYS A 153 28.64 -15.54 25.34
C LYS A 153 27.86 -16.73 24.74
N ALA A 154 26.55 -16.75 24.92
CA ALA A 154 25.64 -17.75 24.37
C ALA A 154 24.27 -17.12 24.11
N PRO A 155 23.45 -17.65 23.17
CA PRO A 155 22.10 -17.15 22.94
C PRO A 155 21.20 -17.26 24.17
N GLU A 156 20.49 -16.19 24.51
CA GLU A 156 19.56 -16.13 25.65
C GLU A 156 18.10 -16.19 25.16
N CYS A 157 17.71 -17.35 24.64
CA CYS A 157 16.39 -17.56 24.04
C CYS A 157 15.34 -18.01 25.08
N PRO A 158 14.07 -17.57 24.96
CA PRO A 158 12.97 -18.15 25.72
C PRO A 158 12.74 -19.63 25.34
N ALA A 159 12.01 -20.37 26.17
CA ALA A 159 11.72 -21.78 25.92
C ALA A 159 11.05 -21.98 24.55
N GLY A 160 11.62 -22.86 23.72
CA GLY A 160 11.16 -23.11 22.35
C GLY A 160 11.83 -22.26 21.28
N GLY A 161 12.70 -21.31 21.65
CA GLY A 161 13.62 -20.65 20.72
C GLY A 161 14.79 -21.58 20.33
N PRO A 162 15.29 -21.48 19.08
CA PRO A 162 16.47 -22.23 18.62
C PRO A 162 17.77 -21.80 19.30
#